data_AF-A0A1E7EQ43-F1
#
_entry.id   AF-A0A1E7EQ43-F1
#
_cell.length_a   1.000
_cell.length_b   1.000
_cell.length_c   1.000
_cell.angle_alpha   90.00
_cell.angle_beta   90.00
_cell.angle_gamma   90.00
#
_symmetry.space_group_name_H-M   'P 1'
#
loop_
_entity.id
_entity.type
_entity.pdbx_description
1 polymer ?
#
loop_
_entity_poly.entity_id
_entity_poly.type
_entity_poly.pdbx_seq_one_letter_code
_entity_poly.pdbx_strand_id
1 'polypeptide(L)'
;MPISLKQKNMEGEYYPPQLLSQKLNNRAAYCITITKNYEEAIKLLTKALKLTETNEEHKNDDYATGGNNAKPRCNCKDCSLESCLIMEQDEFMSLLRMDQTTQTTQTQQDQQQQHSQHSHDEHHQDGYNPSKKIKKETFDLDDGNDDEGFVYGRPLLVNKVCIDEMHNMGITLSLIILFNLALAHHLKAISIPFTVHSSKSKISSSSSTTVTQNAKSKLQVLQQALQLYELAYQLRVDYIQQSQQDELLSISNHDNDNDNDNDMDISNSADEVYNQSMIGSLRFTMIVSNNLGEIHRAAGNTEKHTMCLQHLLSAMMYMVDSDLLVLESSSMNGFYSNVAPIMGLKKKGVFAQAA
;
A
#
# COMPACT_ATOMS: atom_id res chain seq x y z
N MET A 1 0.58 20.04 -14.23
CA MET A 1 0.26 21.17 -13.33
C MET A 1 0.26 20.67 -11.89
N PRO A 2 0.87 21.36 -10.93
CA PRO A 2 0.75 20.99 -9.51
C PRO A 2 -0.70 21.17 -9.07
N ILE A 3 -1.37 20.08 -8.69
CA ILE A 3 -2.74 20.11 -8.18
C ILE A 3 -2.67 20.73 -6.78
N SER A 4 -3.20 21.95 -6.64
CA SER A 4 -3.28 22.63 -5.35
C SER A 4 -4.29 21.91 -4.46
N LEU A 5 -3.80 21.10 -3.52
CA LEU A 5 -4.61 20.48 -2.46
C LEU A 5 -5.11 21.49 -1.40
N LYS A 6 -5.07 22.80 -1.70
CA LYS A 6 -5.91 23.79 -1.01
C LYS A 6 -7.29 23.80 -1.67
N GLN A 7 -7.95 22.65 -1.74
CA GLN A 7 -9.34 22.58 -2.16
C GLN A 7 -10.19 23.03 -0.98
N LYS A 8 -10.52 24.32 -0.97
CA LYS A 8 -11.76 24.77 -0.32
C LYS A 8 -12.89 24.08 -1.09
N ASN A 9 -13.75 23.31 -0.42
CA ASN A 9 -15.05 22.97 -1.00
C ASN A 9 -15.80 24.29 -1.29
N MET A 10 -16.77 24.26 -2.22
CA MET A 10 -17.53 25.45 -2.61
C MET A 10 -18.22 26.18 -1.43
N GLU A 11 -18.30 25.56 -0.26
CA GLU A 11 -18.88 26.12 0.97
C GLU A 11 -17.84 26.59 2.01
N GLY A 12 -16.54 26.53 1.70
CA GLY A 12 -15.48 26.91 2.64
C GLY A 12 -15.22 25.88 3.75
N GLU A 13 -15.91 24.74 3.74
CA GLU A 13 -15.68 23.65 4.69
C GLU A 13 -14.36 22.92 4.42
N TYR A 14 -13.55 22.78 5.46
CA TYR A 14 -12.33 21.97 5.44
C TYR A 14 -12.70 20.50 5.63
N TYR A 15 -12.21 19.61 4.76
CA TYR A 15 -12.32 18.17 4.98
C TYR A 15 -11.75 17.81 6.36
N PRO A 16 -12.43 16.94 7.14
CA PRO A 16 -11.84 16.37 8.35
C PRO A 16 -10.46 15.77 8.05
N PRO A 17 -9.43 15.98 8.91
CA PRO A 17 -8.08 15.49 8.67
C PRO A 17 -8.00 14.01 8.30
N GLN A 18 -8.82 13.18 8.96
CA GLN A 18 -8.92 11.73 8.72
C GLN A 18 -9.42 11.40 7.30
N LEU A 19 -10.41 12.14 6.80
CA LEU A 19 -10.94 11.91 5.46
C LEU A 19 -9.91 12.34 4.40
N LEU A 20 -9.22 13.46 4.66
CA LEU A 20 -8.18 13.94 3.76
C LEU A 20 -6.99 12.97 3.71
N SER A 21 -6.56 12.39 4.83
CA SER A 21 -5.46 11.41 4.84
C SER A 21 -5.83 10.14 4.05
N GLN A 22 -7.06 9.63 4.16
CA GLN A 22 -7.55 8.50 3.34
C GLN A 22 -7.49 8.81 1.84
N LYS A 23 -8.01 9.97 1.42
CA LYS A 23 -7.97 10.40 0.01
C LYS A 23 -6.53 10.56 -0.50
N LEU A 24 -5.65 11.13 0.32
CA LEU A 24 -4.23 11.29 -0.03
C LEU A 24 -3.53 9.94 -0.18
N ASN A 25 -3.85 8.95 0.66
CA ASN A 25 -3.34 7.59 0.53
C ASN A 25 -3.73 6.97 -0.82
N ASN A 26 -5.02 6.98 -1.17
CA ASN A 26 -5.48 6.40 -2.44
C ASN A 26 -4.92 7.15 -3.66
N ARG A 27 -4.76 8.47 -3.56
CA ARG A 27 -4.09 9.26 -4.60
C ARG A 27 -2.62 8.90 -4.75
N ALA A 28 -1.91 8.66 -3.65
CA ALA A 28 -0.52 8.23 -3.69
C ALA A 28 -0.38 6.83 -4.29
N ALA A 29 -1.29 5.91 -3.97
CA ALA A 29 -1.36 4.59 -4.57
C ALA A 29 -1.47 4.67 -6.11
N TYR A 30 -2.29 5.58 -6.64
CA TYR A 30 -2.32 5.87 -8.09
C TYR A 30 -0.97 6.35 -8.64
N CYS A 31 -0.28 7.22 -7.91
CA CYS A 31 1.04 7.70 -8.32
C CYS A 31 2.08 6.58 -8.35
N ILE A 32 1.99 5.62 -7.43
CA ILE A 32 2.86 4.44 -7.35
C ILE A 32 2.60 3.48 -8.52
N THR A 33 1.34 3.17 -8.82
CA THR A 33 1.01 2.12 -9.79
C THR A 33 0.94 2.62 -11.22
N ILE A 34 0.29 3.76 -11.46
CA ILE A 34 -0.06 4.21 -12.81
C ILE A 34 0.95 5.21 -13.36
N THR A 35 1.26 6.26 -12.61
CA THR A 35 2.14 7.31 -13.12
C THR A 35 3.62 7.02 -12.87
N LYS A 36 3.94 6.03 -12.03
CA LYS A 36 5.30 5.73 -11.54
C LYS A 36 6.01 6.98 -11.01
N ASN A 37 5.25 7.92 -10.42
CA ASN A 37 5.77 9.17 -9.87
C ASN A 37 5.93 9.01 -8.36
N TYR A 38 7.01 8.33 -7.98
CA TYR A 38 7.26 7.97 -6.59
C TYR A 38 7.49 9.19 -5.69
N GLU A 39 8.05 10.28 -6.22
CA GLU A 39 8.26 11.52 -5.45
C GLU A 39 6.95 12.18 -5.03
N GLU A 40 5.99 12.29 -5.95
CA GLU A 40 4.68 12.83 -5.62
C GLU A 40 3.94 11.89 -4.66
N ALA A 41 4.05 10.57 -4.84
CA ALA A 41 3.48 9.61 -3.90
C ALA A 41 4.04 9.80 -2.47
N ILE A 42 5.37 9.89 -2.32
CA ILE A 42 6.06 10.11 -1.04
C ILE A 42 5.55 11.41 -0.38
N LYS A 43 5.43 12.49 -1.15
CA LYS A 43 4.92 13.77 -0.65
C LYS A 43 3.48 13.67 -0.16
N LEU A 44 2.61 13.00 -0.92
CA LEU A 44 1.20 12.81 -0.56
C LEU A 44 1.06 11.95 0.71
N LEU A 45 1.81 10.85 0.80
CA LEU A 45 1.82 9.95 1.96
C LEU A 45 2.40 10.62 3.21
N THR A 46 3.48 11.40 3.05
CA THR A 46 4.03 12.19 4.16
C THR A 46 3.00 13.20 4.69
N LYS A 47 2.24 13.84 3.80
CA LYS A 47 1.15 14.74 4.19
C LYS A 47 0.02 13.96 4.88
N ALA A 48 -0.34 12.79 4.37
CA ALA A 48 -1.37 11.94 4.97
C ALA A 48 -1.00 11.52 6.40
N LEU A 49 0.26 11.12 6.61
CA LEU A 49 0.76 10.70 7.93
C LEU A 49 0.72 11.85 8.95
N LYS A 50 1.15 13.06 8.55
CA LYS A 50 1.06 14.24 9.42
C LYS A 50 -0.38 14.57 9.84
N LEU A 51 -1.34 14.39 8.92
CA LEU A 51 -2.76 14.61 9.23
C LEU A 51 -3.29 13.58 10.23
N THR A 52 -2.79 12.34 10.20
CA THR A 52 -3.16 11.32 11.21
C THR A 52 -2.58 11.62 12.59
N GLU A 53 -1.38 12.24 12.66
CA GLU A 53 -0.73 12.62 13.93
C GLU A 53 -1.47 13.77 14.63
N THR A 54 -1.77 14.86 13.90
CA THR A 54 -2.46 16.04 14.47
C THR A 54 -3.84 15.70 15.05
N ASN A 55 -4.50 14.67 14.52
CA ASN A 55 -5.82 14.25 15.00
C ASN A 55 -5.76 13.55 16.38
N GLU A 56 -4.60 13.03 16.78
CA GLU A 56 -4.42 12.42 18.10
C GLU A 56 -4.05 13.45 19.17
N GLU A 57 -3.30 14.51 18.82
CA GLU A 57 -2.90 15.56 19.76
C GLU A 57 -4.10 16.32 20.35
N HIS A 58 -5.11 16.63 19.52
CA HIS A 58 -6.30 17.37 19.96
C HIS A 58 -7.18 16.60 20.94
N LYS A 59 -7.01 15.28 21.11
CA LYS A 59 -7.79 14.50 22.07
C LYS A 59 -7.31 14.68 23.51
N ASN A 60 -6.07 15.14 23.72
CA ASN A 60 -5.48 15.20 25.06
C ASN A 60 -5.94 16.43 25.87
N ASP A 61 -6.41 17.50 25.22
CA ASP A 61 -6.79 18.74 25.89
C ASP A 61 -8.24 18.73 26.43
N ASP A 62 -9.14 17.92 25.87
CA ASP A 62 -10.56 17.90 26.22
C ASP A 62 -10.90 17.10 27.50
N TYR A 63 -9.92 16.40 28.09
CA TYR A 63 -10.12 15.68 29.35
C TYR A 63 -10.48 16.59 30.54
N ALA A 64 -10.23 17.90 30.44
CA ALA A 64 -10.61 18.85 31.49
C ALA A 64 -12.13 19.12 31.56
N THR A 65 -12.90 18.80 30.50
CA THR A 65 -14.33 19.14 30.40
C THR A 65 -15.29 17.96 30.51
N GLY A 66 -14.81 16.75 30.81
CA GLY A 66 -15.65 15.60 31.18
C GLY A 66 -16.63 15.10 30.11
N GLY A 67 -16.53 15.58 28.86
CA GLY A 67 -17.37 15.15 27.75
C GLY A 67 -16.68 14.08 26.90
N ASN A 68 -17.09 12.82 27.03
CA ASN A 68 -16.59 11.66 26.27
C ASN A 68 -17.00 11.69 24.78
N ASN A 69 -16.72 12.77 24.05
CA ASN A 69 -17.14 12.94 22.64
C ASN A 69 -16.10 12.44 21.62
N ALA A 70 -15.06 11.70 22.03
CA ALA A 70 -14.11 11.14 21.08
C ALA A 70 -14.83 10.16 20.13
N LYS A 71 -14.84 10.47 18.83
CA LYS A 71 -15.50 9.62 17.82
C LYS A 71 -14.86 8.21 17.89
N PRO A 72 -15.65 7.17 18.20
CA PRO A 72 -15.12 5.82 18.33
C PRO A 72 -14.46 5.36 17.03
N ARG A 73 -13.49 4.44 17.16
CA ARG A 73 -12.89 3.77 16.00
C ARG A 73 -13.97 2.95 15.30
N CYS A 74 -13.92 2.90 13.98
CA CYS A 74 -14.84 2.08 13.21
C CYS A 74 -14.38 0.63 13.23
N ASN A 75 -15.27 -0.28 13.63
CA ASN A 75 -15.03 -1.72 13.68
C ASN A 75 -15.70 -2.45 12.50
N CYS A 76 -16.08 -1.74 11.44
CA CYS A 76 -16.68 -2.39 10.26
C CYS A 76 -15.62 -3.21 9.50
N LYS A 77 -16.09 -4.19 8.73
CA LYS A 77 -15.23 -5.05 7.91
C LYS A 77 -14.37 -4.23 6.94
N ASP A 78 -14.92 -3.16 6.35
CA ASP A 78 -14.22 -2.33 5.36
C ASP A 78 -13.05 -1.52 5.95
N CYS A 79 -13.09 -1.22 7.25
CA CYS A 79 -12.02 -0.53 7.96
C CYS A 79 -10.86 -1.44 8.41
N SER A 80 -10.99 -2.75 8.22
CA SER A 80 -9.95 -3.71 8.59
C SER A 80 -8.78 -3.68 7.60
N LEU A 81 -7.58 -3.97 8.09
CA LEU A 81 -6.39 -4.13 7.25
C LEU A 81 -6.61 -5.20 6.17
N GLU A 82 -7.35 -6.24 6.52
CA GLU A 82 -7.62 -7.38 5.66
C GLU A 82 -8.44 -7.01 4.43
N SER A 83 -9.48 -6.19 4.59
CA SER A 83 -10.24 -5.67 3.46
C SER A 83 -9.38 -4.81 2.52
N CYS A 84 -8.34 -4.15 3.06
CA CYS A 84 -7.41 -3.35 2.27
C CYS A 84 -6.35 -4.21 1.53
N LEU A 85 -6.16 -5.47 1.94
CA LEU A 85 -5.21 -6.42 1.33
C LEU A 85 -5.82 -7.21 0.16
N ILE A 86 -7.14 -7.43 0.16
CA ILE A 86 -7.82 -8.31 -0.80
C ILE A 86 -8.20 -7.61 -2.12
N MET A 87 -8.14 -6.27 -2.19
CA MET A 87 -8.72 -5.53 -3.31
C MET A 87 -8.17 -5.98 -4.67
N GLU A 88 -9.06 -6.48 -5.52
CA GLU A 88 -8.72 -6.97 -6.86
C GLU A 88 -8.16 -5.83 -7.72
N GLN A 89 -7.24 -6.16 -8.61
CA GLN A 89 -6.57 -5.16 -9.45
C GLN A 89 -7.55 -4.41 -10.38
N ASP A 90 -8.63 -5.05 -10.79
CA ASP A 90 -9.64 -4.43 -11.66
C ASP A 90 -10.52 -3.43 -10.91
N GLU A 91 -10.87 -3.74 -9.65
CA GLU A 91 -11.57 -2.82 -8.77
C GLU A 91 -10.67 -1.62 -8.40
N PHE A 92 -9.40 -1.89 -8.10
CA PHE A 92 -8.35 -0.90 -7.88
C PHE A 92 -8.29 0.11 -9.04
N MET A 93 -8.24 -0.37 -10.28
CA MET A 93 -8.19 0.50 -11.46
C MET A 93 -9.47 1.32 -11.65
N SER A 94 -10.62 0.74 -11.33
CA SER A 94 -11.91 1.42 -11.46
C SER A 94 -12.04 2.54 -10.43
N LEU A 95 -11.67 2.29 -9.19
CA LEU A 95 -11.71 3.24 -8.07
C LEU A 95 -10.83 4.47 -8.37
N LEU A 96 -9.65 4.26 -8.96
CA LEU A 96 -8.72 5.34 -9.28
C LEU A 96 -9.14 6.22 -10.48
N ARG A 97 -9.97 5.71 -11.39
CA ARG A 97 -10.46 6.48 -12.54
C ARG A 97 -11.58 7.44 -12.16
N MET A 98 -12.43 7.07 -11.20
CA MET A 98 -13.58 7.88 -10.80
C MET A 98 -13.19 9.22 -10.17
N ASP A 99 -12.12 9.25 -9.36
CA ASP A 99 -11.69 10.49 -8.69
C ASP A 99 -11.11 11.55 -9.65
N GLN A 100 -10.66 11.15 -10.85
CA GLN A 100 -10.11 12.11 -11.82
C GLN A 100 -11.20 12.88 -12.57
N THR A 101 -12.31 12.21 -12.91
CA THR A 101 -13.41 12.82 -13.65
C THR A 101 -14.03 13.98 -12.88
N THR A 102 -14.18 13.85 -11.56
CA THR A 102 -14.82 14.88 -10.74
C THR A 102 -13.98 16.16 -10.64
N GLN A 103 -12.64 16.06 -10.71
CA GLN A 103 -11.76 17.23 -10.60
C GLN A 103 -11.55 17.96 -11.94
N THR A 104 -11.58 17.25 -13.07
CA THR A 104 -11.32 17.90 -14.39
C THR A 104 -12.51 18.69 -14.91
N THR A 105 -13.74 18.24 -14.67
CA THR A 105 -14.95 18.95 -15.14
C THR A 105 -15.13 20.31 -14.44
N GLN A 106 -14.72 20.41 -13.17
CA GLN A 106 -14.89 21.63 -12.38
C GLN A 106 -13.91 22.74 -12.82
N THR A 107 -12.66 22.40 -13.17
CA THR A 107 -11.70 23.41 -13.66
C THR A 107 -12.02 23.88 -15.09
N GLN A 108 -12.67 23.04 -15.91
CA GLN A 108 -13.07 23.42 -17.26
C GLN A 108 -14.30 24.33 -17.29
N GLN A 109 -15.28 24.15 -16.39
CA GLN A 109 -16.45 25.04 -16.33
C GLN A 109 -16.09 26.47 -15.92
N ASP A 110 -15.13 26.65 -15.00
CA ASP A 110 -14.67 27.99 -14.59
C ASP A 110 -13.87 28.70 -15.70
N GLN A 111 -13.17 27.95 -16.57
CA GLN A 111 -12.49 28.53 -17.74
C GLN A 111 -13.44 28.83 -18.90
N GLN A 112 -14.52 28.05 -19.08
CA GLN A 112 -15.52 28.31 -20.12
C GLN A 112 -16.43 29.52 -19.83
N GLN A 113 -16.67 29.85 -18.55
CA GLN A 113 -17.43 31.06 -18.20
C GLN A 113 -16.64 32.36 -18.39
N GLN A 114 -15.30 32.32 -18.39
CA GLN A 114 -14.49 33.52 -18.67
C GLN A 114 -14.28 33.81 -20.17
N HIS A 115 -14.57 32.86 -21.06
CA HIS A 115 -14.40 33.05 -22.50
C HIS A 115 -15.68 33.33 -23.30
N SER A 116 -16.86 33.38 -22.66
CA SER A 116 -18.15 33.62 -23.36
C SER A 116 -18.47 35.10 -23.64
N GLN A 117 -17.48 35.99 -23.76
CA GLN A 117 -17.72 37.39 -24.21
C GLN A 117 -17.05 37.79 -25.53
N HIS A 118 -16.37 36.88 -26.24
CA HIS A 118 -15.88 37.22 -27.58
C HIS A 118 -16.04 36.09 -28.60
N SER A 119 -16.65 36.48 -29.71
CA SER A 119 -16.63 35.87 -31.04
C SER A 119 -17.85 35.01 -31.40
N HIS A 120 -18.70 35.64 -32.21
CA HIS A 120 -19.40 34.99 -33.30
C HIS A 120 -18.40 34.45 -34.34
N ASP A 121 -18.92 33.50 -35.13
CA ASP A 121 -18.45 33.00 -36.43
C ASP A 121 -17.65 31.68 -36.52
N GLU A 122 -18.25 30.84 -37.37
CA GLU A 122 -17.74 29.77 -38.21
C GLU A 122 -17.76 28.28 -37.77
N HIS A 123 -18.58 27.56 -38.54
CA HIS A 123 -18.53 26.17 -39.00
C HIS A 123 -17.16 25.47 -39.01
N HIS A 124 -17.08 24.24 -38.47
CA HIS A 124 -17.03 23.00 -39.28
C HIS A 124 -16.90 21.74 -38.40
N GLN A 125 -17.42 20.65 -38.97
CA GLN A 125 -17.33 19.24 -38.56
C GLN A 125 -15.91 18.80 -38.17
N ASP A 126 -15.78 17.90 -37.19
CA ASP A 126 -15.44 16.49 -37.46
C ASP A 126 -15.44 15.64 -36.19
N GLY A 127 -16.10 14.49 -36.29
CA GLY A 127 -16.29 13.53 -35.21
C GLY A 127 -15.00 12.78 -34.91
N TYR A 128 -14.37 13.09 -33.77
CA TYR A 128 -13.24 12.34 -33.24
C TYR A 128 -13.65 11.57 -31.99
N ASN A 129 -13.67 10.24 -32.08
CA ASN A 129 -14.06 9.33 -31.00
C ASN A 129 -12.81 8.57 -30.48
N PRO A 130 -12.21 8.94 -29.34
CA PRO A 130 -10.96 8.32 -28.88
C PRO A 130 -11.25 7.14 -27.96
N SER A 131 -11.66 6.01 -28.52
CA SER A 131 -11.63 4.72 -27.81
C SER A 131 -10.19 4.20 -27.74
N LYS A 132 -9.36 4.79 -26.89
CA LYS A 132 -8.02 4.27 -26.59
C LYS A 132 -8.15 3.01 -25.74
N LYS A 133 -8.04 1.84 -26.39
CA LYS A 133 -7.82 0.56 -25.73
C LYS A 133 -6.55 0.65 -24.89
N ILE A 134 -6.71 0.70 -23.57
CA ILE A 134 -5.62 0.54 -22.61
C ILE A 134 -5.08 -0.86 -22.84
N LYS A 135 -3.87 -0.97 -23.40
CA LYS A 135 -3.16 -2.24 -23.48
C LYS A 135 -2.99 -2.72 -22.04
N LYS A 136 -3.57 -3.88 -21.72
CA LYS A 136 -3.25 -4.63 -20.51
C LYS A 136 -1.78 -4.98 -20.68
N GLU A 137 -0.89 -4.22 -20.05
CA GLU A 137 0.52 -4.56 -19.94
C GLU A 137 0.56 -5.87 -19.15
N THR A 138 0.53 -6.98 -19.88
CA THR A 138 1.14 -8.21 -19.40
C THR A 138 2.58 -7.82 -19.12
N PHE A 139 3.00 -7.99 -17.87
CA PHE A 139 4.40 -7.94 -17.51
C PHE A 139 5.08 -9.05 -18.32
N ASP A 140 5.51 -8.72 -19.53
CA ASP A 140 6.32 -9.59 -20.36
C ASP A 140 7.61 -9.78 -19.57
N LEU A 141 7.76 -10.98 -19.00
CA LEU A 141 8.93 -11.42 -18.28
C LEU A 141 10.09 -11.41 -19.27
N ASP A 142 10.83 -10.30 -19.31
CA ASP A 142 12.06 -10.16 -20.09
C ASP A 142 13.07 -11.18 -19.55
N ASP A 143 13.36 -12.20 -20.36
CA ASP A 143 14.15 -13.42 -20.09
C ASP A 143 15.66 -13.15 -19.91
N GLY A 144 16.03 -11.92 -19.53
CA GLY A 144 17.39 -11.41 -19.69
C GLY A 144 18.23 -11.32 -18.42
N ASN A 145 17.63 -11.29 -17.23
CA ASN A 145 18.37 -11.12 -15.98
C ASN A 145 17.68 -11.82 -14.80
N ASP A 146 17.85 -13.14 -14.76
CA ASP A 146 17.29 -14.07 -13.77
C ASP A 146 17.58 -13.73 -12.28
N ASP A 147 18.39 -12.71 -12.01
CA ASP A 147 18.80 -12.31 -10.66
C ASP A 147 17.92 -11.21 -10.04
N GLU A 148 16.96 -10.66 -10.79
CA GLU A 148 16.03 -9.67 -10.24
C GLU A 148 14.91 -10.38 -9.47
N GLY A 149 15.07 -10.43 -8.14
CA GLY A 149 14.05 -11.01 -7.27
C GLY A 149 12.74 -10.23 -7.27
N PHE A 150 11.70 -10.87 -6.77
CA PHE A 150 10.34 -10.36 -6.78
C PHE A 150 10.06 -9.39 -5.63
N VAL A 151 9.60 -8.18 -5.96
CA VAL A 151 9.13 -7.19 -4.98
C VAL A 151 7.61 -7.07 -5.07
N TYR A 152 6.92 -7.17 -3.94
CA TYR A 152 5.49 -6.92 -3.90
C TYR A 152 5.22 -5.43 -4.12
N GLY A 153 4.74 -5.10 -5.33
CA GLY A 153 4.61 -3.74 -5.86
C GLY A 153 3.25 -3.08 -5.69
N ARG A 154 2.28 -3.71 -5.01
CA ARG A 154 0.89 -3.22 -4.91
C ARG A 154 0.69 -2.38 -3.63
N PRO A 155 0.24 -1.12 -3.74
CA PRO A 155 -0.11 -0.33 -2.57
C PRO A 155 -1.45 -0.78 -1.97
N LEU A 156 -1.62 -0.55 -0.67
CA LEU A 156 -2.86 -0.78 0.06
C LEU A 156 -3.81 0.41 -0.13
N LEU A 157 -5.06 0.12 -0.49
CA LEU A 157 -6.09 1.15 -0.65
C LEU A 157 -7.04 1.18 0.53
N VAL A 158 -7.52 2.37 0.85
CA VAL A 158 -8.68 2.55 1.73
C VAL A 158 -9.93 2.30 0.91
N ASN A 159 -10.84 1.47 1.44
CA ASN A 159 -12.12 1.17 0.81
C ASN A 159 -12.92 2.46 0.58
N LYS A 160 -13.59 2.56 -0.57
CA LYS A 160 -14.42 3.71 -0.93
C LYS A 160 -15.53 3.96 0.10
N VAL A 161 -16.15 2.90 0.62
CA VAL A 161 -17.18 2.99 1.67
C VAL A 161 -16.65 3.74 2.89
N CYS A 162 -15.42 3.44 3.32
CA CYS A 162 -14.79 4.12 4.45
C CYS A 162 -14.57 5.63 4.19
N ILE A 163 -14.28 6.01 2.95
CA ILE A 163 -14.08 7.40 2.55
C ILE A 163 -15.43 8.13 2.48
N ASP A 164 -16.41 7.54 1.81
CA ASP A 164 -17.72 8.14 1.58
C ASP A 164 -18.49 8.32 2.90
N GLU A 165 -18.37 7.35 3.82
CA GLU A 165 -19.01 7.38 5.14
C GLU A 165 -18.12 7.98 6.25
N MET A 166 -16.94 8.50 5.90
CA MET A 166 -16.01 9.17 6.82
C MET A 166 -15.65 8.31 8.05
N HIS A 167 -15.35 7.04 7.83
CA HIS A 167 -15.01 6.10 8.90
C HIS A 167 -13.67 6.46 9.57
N ASN A 168 -13.63 6.29 10.89
CA ASN A 168 -12.40 6.46 11.66
C ASN A 168 -11.63 5.14 11.76
N MET A 169 -10.71 4.89 10.83
CA MET A 169 -9.88 3.68 10.80
C MET A 169 -8.77 3.61 11.88
N GLY A 170 -8.51 4.71 12.60
CA GLY A 170 -7.47 4.76 13.63
C GLY A 170 -6.10 4.26 13.15
N ILE A 171 -5.48 3.37 13.94
CA ILE A 171 -4.14 2.80 13.71
C ILE A 171 -4.03 2.10 12.35
N THR A 172 -5.13 1.48 11.86
CA THR A 172 -5.12 0.80 10.56
C THR A 172 -4.76 1.75 9.42
N LEU A 173 -5.23 3.00 9.46
CA LEU A 173 -4.88 3.98 8.43
C LEU A 173 -3.40 4.36 8.50
N SER A 174 -2.86 4.57 9.70
CA SER A 174 -1.43 4.86 9.88
C SER A 174 -0.56 3.72 9.35
N LEU A 175 -0.96 2.47 9.60
CA LEU A 175 -0.29 1.27 9.09
C LEU A 175 -0.28 1.23 7.55
N ILE A 176 -1.43 1.48 6.92
CA ILE A 176 -1.57 1.55 5.45
C ILE A 176 -0.67 2.63 4.86
N ILE A 177 -0.66 3.83 5.45
CA ILE A 177 0.14 4.96 4.98
C ILE A 177 1.64 4.63 5.11
N LEU A 178 2.08 4.08 6.25
CA LEU A 178 3.48 3.70 6.48
C LEU A 178 3.94 2.63 5.48
N PHE A 179 3.12 1.60 5.25
CA PHE A 179 3.42 0.57 4.26
C PHE A 179 3.56 1.16 2.86
N ASN A 180 2.60 1.98 2.42
CA ASN A 180 2.65 2.60 1.09
C ASN A 180 3.83 3.55 0.94
N LEU A 181 4.25 4.22 2.02
CA LEU A 181 5.42 5.10 2.02
C LEU A 181 6.70 4.26 1.87
N ALA A 182 6.81 3.16 2.61
CA ALA A 182 7.91 2.19 2.47
C ALA A 182 8.00 1.66 1.04
N LEU A 183 6.86 1.28 0.47
CA LEU A 183 6.74 0.79 -0.89
C LEU A 183 7.17 1.82 -1.93
N ALA A 184 6.74 3.08 -1.79
CA ALA A 184 7.13 4.16 -2.70
C ALA A 184 8.65 4.39 -2.69
N HIS A 185 9.28 4.38 -1.51
CA HIS A 185 10.75 4.46 -1.41
C HIS A 185 11.43 3.24 -2.04
N HIS A 186 10.93 2.03 -1.79
CA HIS A 186 11.50 0.80 -2.35
C HIS A 186 11.48 0.82 -3.89
N LEU A 187 10.31 1.10 -4.49
CA LEU A 187 10.16 1.16 -5.94
C LEU A 187 10.96 2.31 -6.56
N LYS A 188 11.06 3.45 -5.87
CA LYS A 188 11.95 4.55 -6.27
C LYS A 188 13.40 4.09 -6.34
N ALA A 189 13.89 3.37 -5.32
CA ALA A 189 15.27 2.88 -5.32
C ALA A 189 15.56 1.88 -6.46
N ILE A 190 14.59 1.02 -6.80
CA ILE A 190 14.70 0.09 -7.93
C ILE A 190 14.77 0.86 -9.26
N SER A 191 13.99 1.93 -9.40
CA SER A 191 13.98 2.76 -10.62
C SER A 191 15.28 3.54 -10.87
N ILE A 192 16.18 3.64 -9.88
CA ILE A 192 17.49 4.28 -10.06
C ILE A 192 18.40 3.30 -10.83
N PRO A 193 18.80 3.62 -12.07
CA PRO A 193 19.56 2.71 -12.92
C PRO A 193 20.94 2.43 -12.32
N PHE A 194 21.33 1.16 -12.31
CA PHE A 194 22.67 0.76 -11.93
C PHE A 194 23.56 0.77 -13.18
N THR A 195 24.43 1.77 -13.31
CA THR A 195 25.46 1.78 -14.36
C THR A 195 26.55 0.77 -14.00
N VAL A 196 26.29 -0.52 -14.22
CA VAL A 196 27.35 -1.54 -14.21
C VAL A 196 28.18 -1.34 -15.48
N HIS A 197 29.27 -0.59 -15.39
CA HIS A 197 30.25 -0.59 -16.47
C HIS A 197 30.92 -1.97 -16.51
N SER A 198 30.36 -2.88 -17.31
CA SER A 198 31.02 -4.13 -17.70
C SER A 198 32.28 -3.77 -18.49
N SER A 199 33.38 -3.68 -17.77
CA SER A 199 34.67 -3.18 -18.21
C SER A 199 35.36 -4.20 -19.11
N LYS A 200 35.09 -4.12 -20.42
CA LYS A 200 36.04 -4.54 -21.45
C LYS A 200 36.55 -3.41 -22.35
N SER A 201 36.11 -2.16 -22.14
CA SER A 201 36.61 -1.03 -22.94
C SER A 201 37.72 -0.26 -22.21
N LYS A 202 38.92 -0.29 -22.82
CA LYS A 202 40.11 0.44 -22.40
C LYS A 202 39.90 1.96 -22.54
N ILE A 203 40.07 2.65 -21.42
CA ILE A 203 40.77 3.95 -21.29
C ILE A 203 40.05 5.16 -21.93
N SER A 204 39.27 5.86 -21.09
CA SER A 204 39.08 7.31 -21.15
C SER A 204 38.85 7.80 -19.72
N SER A 205 39.77 8.60 -19.17
CA SER A 205 40.05 8.74 -17.75
C SER A 205 39.28 9.84 -16.99
N SER A 206 38.11 10.29 -17.47
CA SER A 206 37.46 11.51 -16.93
C SER A 206 36.04 11.37 -16.33
N SER A 207 35.46 10.16 -16.23
CA SER A 207 34.04 10.00 -15.83
C SER A 207 33.76 9.33 -14.46
N SER A 208 34.75 9.20 -13.56
CA SER A 208 34.60 8.38 -12.33
C SER A 208 33.63 8.93 -11.27
N THR A 209 33.37 10.24 -11.22
CA THR A 209 32.66 10.86 -10.08
C THR A 209 31.15 10.59 -10.03
N THR A 210 30.48 10.41 -11.17
CA THR A 210 29.00 10.31 -11.22
C THR A 210 28.45 8.97 -10.75
N VAL A 211 29.20 7.87 -10.93
CA VAL A 211 28.76 6.50 -10.60
C VAL A 211 28.58 6.32 -9.09
N THR A 212 29.53 6.81 -8.30
CA THR A 212 29.51 6.70 -6.84
C THR A 212 28.34 7.43 -6.20
N GLN A 213 27.89 8.55 -6.81
CA GLN A 213 26.78 9.34 -6.28
C GLN A 213 25.43 8.62 -6.41
N ASN A 214 25.19 7.93 -7.52
CA ASN A 214 23.95 7.19 -7.76
C ASN A 214 23.81 6.00 -6.80
N ALA A 215 24.89 5.24 -6.60
CA ALA A 215 24.91 4.11 -5.66
C ALA A 215 24.59 4.57 -4.22
N LYS A 216 25.19 5.69 -3.79
CA LYS A 216 24.93 6.26 -2.46
C LYS A 216 23.48 6.72 -2.31
N SER A 217 22.92 7.40 -3.32
CA SER A 217 21.52 7.83 -3.33
C SER A 217 20.56 6.63 -3.26
N LYS A 218 20.81 5.59 -4.06
CA LYS A 218 20.01 4.35 -4.04
C LYS A 218 20.03 3.68 -2.67
N LEU A 219 21.21 3.54 -2.05
CA LEU A 219 21.33 2.96 -0.72
C LEU A 219 20.59 3.78 0.35
N GLN A 220 20.65 5.11 0.26
CA GLN A 220 19.91 5.98 1.18
C GLN A 220 18.39 5.80 1.05
N VAL A 221 17.87 5.71 -0.18
CA VAL A 221 16.44 5.49 -0.42
C VAL A 221 16.02 4.09 0.05
N LEU A 222 16.84 3.05 -0.16
CA LEU A 222 16.59 1.70 0.38
C LEU A 222 16.57 1.68 1.91
N GLN A 223 17.47 2.43 2.56
CA GLN A 223 17.50 2.53 4.02
C GLN A 223 16.23 3.18 4.57
N GLN A 224 15.68 4.18 3.88
CA GLN A 224 14.39 4.77 4.24
C GLN A 224 13.25 3.76 4.12
N ALA A 225 13.20 3.00 3.01
CA ALA A 225 12.22 1.94 2.83
C ALA A 225 12.31 0.89 3.95
N LEU A 226 13.53 0.47 4.31
CA LEU A 226 13.79 -0.49 5.38
C LEU A 226 13.18 -0.03 6.70
N GLN A 227 13.50 1.18 7.15
CA GLN A 227 13.02 1.73 8.42
C GLN A 227 11.49 1.84 8.46
N LEU A 228 10.87 2.20 7.34
CA LEU A 228 9.42 2.32 7.25
C LEU A 228 8.71 0.96 7.26
N TYR A 229 9.28 -0.06 6.60
CA TYR A 229 8.76 -1.43 6.69
C TYR A 229 8.88 -1.99 8.11
N GLU A 230 10.02 -1.78 8.77
CA GLU A 230 10.23 -2.19 10.17
C GLU A 230 9.21 -1.50 11.10
N LEU A 231 8.99 -0.20 10.93
CA LEU A 231 7.99 0.54 11.71
C LEU A 231 6.56 0.06 11.44
N ALA A 232 6.19 -0.18 10.18
CA ALA A 232 4.88 -0.70 9.82
C ALA A 232 4.65 -2.10 10.43
N TYR A 233 5.67 -2.96 10.38
CA TYR A 233 5.61 -4.29 11.00
C TYR A 233 5.43 -4.20 12.52
N GLN A 234 6.23 -3.36 13.19
CA GLN A 234 6.12 -3.17 14.64
C GLN A 234 4.74 -2.64 15.03
N LEU A 235 4.23 -1.63 14.32
CA LEU A 235 2.90 -1.06 14.57
C LEU A 235 1.80 -2.13 14.44
N ARG A 236 1.94 -3.07 13.49
CA ARG A 236 1.01 -4.19 13.34
C ARG A 236 1.09 -5.16 14.52
N VAL A 237 2.29 -5.51 14.97
CA VAL A 237 2.49 -6.40 16.12
C VAL A 237 1.86 -5.80 17.37
N ASP A 238 2.13 -4.52 17.64
CA ASP A 238 1.59 -3.81 18.81
C ASP A 238 0.05 -3.74 18.76
N TYR A 239 -0.51 -3.50 17.58
CA TYR A 239 -1.96 -3.48 17.37
C TYR A 239 -2.62 -4.83 17.70
N ILE A 240 -2.01 -5.95 17.27
CA ILE A 240 -2.53 -7.30 17.56
C ILE A 240 -2.49 -7.55 19.06
N GLN A 241 -1.37 -7.23 19.73
CA GLN A 241 -1.23 -7.41 21.17
C GLN A 241 -2.27 -6.60 21.95
N GLN A 242 -2.49 -5.34 21.56
CA GLN A 242 -3.52 -4.49 22.17
C GLN A 242 -4.92 -5.09 21.99
N SER A 243 -5.27 -5.56 20.79
CA SER A 243 -6.58 -6.17 20.54
C SER A 243 -6.86 -7.41 21.39
N GLN A 244 -5.85 -8.25 21.62
CA GLN A 244 -5.97 -9.43 22.48
C GLN A 244 -6.17 -9.06 23.95
N GLN A 245 -5.52 -7.98 24.41
CA GLN A 245 -5.66 -7.50 25.78
C GLN A 245 -7.04 -6.90 26.04
N ASP A 246 -7.56 -6.12 25.08
CA ASP A 246 -8.90 -5.53 25.18
C ASP A 246 -10.00 -6.61 25.22
N GLU A 247 -9.82 -7.70 24.46
CA GLU A 247 -10.73 -8.85 24.46
C GLU A 247 -10.77 -9.56 25.82
N LEU A 248 -9.60 -9.80 26.44
CA LEU A 248 -9.52 -10.42 27.77
C LEU A 248 -10.21 -9.58 28.87
N LEU A 249 -10.11 -8.25 28.80
CA LEU A 249 -10.77 -7.34 29.74
C LEU A 249 -12.29 -7.31 29.57
N SER A 250 -12.80 -7.58 28.37
CA SER A 250 -14.25 -7.64 28.11
C SER A 250 -14.90 -8.88 28.76
N ILE A 251 -14.18 -10.01 28.79
CA ILE A 251 -14.67 -11.28 29.36
C ILE A 251 -14.80 -11.17 30.89
N SER A 252 -13.84 -10.54 31.58
CA SER A 252 -13.84 -10.46 33.06
C SER A 252 -14.98 -9.65 33.68
N ASN A 253 -15.71 -8.85 32.88
CA ASN A 253 -16.78 -7.99 33.40
C ASN A 253 -18.18 -8.61 33.30
N HIS A 254 -18.33 -9.78 32.66
CA HIS A 254 -19.66 -10.35 32.39
C HIS A 254 -20.16 -11.35 33.45
N ASP A 255 -19.33 -11.71 34.43
CA ASP A 255 -19.59 -12.80 35.41
C ASP A 255 -20.60 -12.46 36.54
N ASN A 256 -21.31 -11.33 36.49
CA ASN A 256 -22.17 -10.90 37.62
C ASN A 256 -23.69 -10.85 37.38
N ASP A 257 -24.18 -11.09 36.15
CA ASP A 257 -25.63 -11.08 35.88
C ASP A 257 -26.14 -12.51 35.62
N ASN A 258 -26.45 -13.17 36.73
CA ASN A 258 -27.12 -14.46 36.82
C ASN A 258 -28.53 -14.43 36.20
N ASP A 259 -28.92 -15.60 35.67
CA ASP A 259 -30.29 -16.06 35.43
C ASP A 259 -31.03 -15.49 34.20
N ASN A 260 -30.90 -16.18 33.06
CA ASN A 260 -32.08 -16.71 32.36
C ASN A 260 -31.71 -17.65 31.20
N ASP A 261 -32.19 -18.88 31.31
CA ASP A 261 -32.04 -20.00 30.39
C ASP A 261 -32.70 -19.75 29.02
N ASN A 262 -31.96 -19.20 28.07
CA ASN A 262 -32.31 -19.32 26.64
C ASN A 262 -31.05 -19.64 25.82
N ASP A 263 -30.69 -20.92 25.84
CA ASP A 263 -29.74 -21.55 24.93
C ASP A 263 -30.18 -21.34 23.47
N MET A 264 -29.55 -20.39 22.78
CA MET A 264 -29.69 -20.26 21.33
C MET A 264 -28.35 -19.91 20.68
N ASP A 265 -27.62 -20.95 20.27
CA ASP A 265 -26.80 -21.07 19.04
C ASP A 265 -25.94 -19.88 18.55
N ILE A 266 -25.27 -19.13 19.45
CA ILE A 266 -24.39 -17.99 19.09
C ILE A 266 -22.92 -18.41 18.78
N SER A 267 -22.52 -19.67 18.95
CA SER A 267 -21.10 -20.05 18.93
C SER A 267 -20.37 -19.91 17.59
N ASN A 268 -21.05 -19.84 16.44
CA ASN A 268 -20.37 -19.94 15.14
C ASN A 268 -19.82 -18.60 14.59
N SER A 269 -20.25 -17.43 15.08
CA SER A 269 -19.84 -16.15 14.47
C SER A 269 -18.50 -15.60 14.97
N ALA A 270 -18.05 -15.99 16.17
CA ALA A 270 -16.82 -15.48 16.76
C ALA A 270 -15.57 -16.08 16.08
N ASP A 271 -15.63 -17.38 15.75
CA ASP A 271 -14.52 -18.10 15.11
C ASP A 271 -14.18 -17.53 13.73
N GLU A 272 -15.18 -17.10 12.95
CA GLU A 272 -14.96 -16.56 11.59
C GLU A 272 -14.19 -15.23 11.61
N VAL A 273 -14.49 -14.34 12.56
CA VAL A 273 -13.85 -13.01 12.67
C VAL A 273 -12.38 -13.14 13.09
N TYR A 274 -12.09 -14.05 14.03
CA TYR A 274 -10.72 -14.31 14.48
C TYR A 274 -9.85 -14.84 13.34
N ASN A 275 -10.35 -15.83 12.61
CA ASN A 275 -9.66 -16.42 11.47
C ASN A 275 -9.35 -15.37 10.40
N GLN A 276 -10.30 -14.47 10.10
CA GLN A 276 -10.11 -13.41 9.12
C GLN A 276 -9.02 -12.40 9.53
N SER A 277 -8.95 -12.03 10.82
CA SER A 277 -7.90 -11.12 11.33
C SER A 277 -6.51 -11.76 11.28
N MET A 278 -6.44 -13.05 11.62
CA MET A 278 -5.20 -13.84 11.59
C MET A 278 -4.67 -13.98 10.15
N ILE A 279 -5.55 -14.29 9.20
CA ILE A 279 -5.25 -14.36 7.77
C ILE A 279 -4.63 -13.05 7.27
N GLY A 280 -5.24 -11.91 7.58
CA GLY A 280 -4.73 -10.61 7.16
C GLY A 280 -3.39 -10.26 7.80
N SER A 281 -3.19 -10.67 9.05
CA SER A 281 -1.88 -10.54 9.69
C SER A 281 -0.79 -11.31 8.94
N LEU A 282 -1.10 -12.55 8.56
CA LEU A 282 -0.17 -13.44 7.91
C LEU A 282 0.18 -12.98 6.49
N ARG A 283 -0.81 -12.51 5.72
CA ARG A 283 -0.59 -11.82 4.43
C ARG A 283 0.39 -10.67 4.58
N PHE A 284 0.11 -9.79 5.53
CA PHE A 284 0.92 -8.61 5.75
C PHE A 284 2.36 -8.99 6.10
N THR A 285 2.54 -9.97 7.00
CA THR A 285 3.86 -10.53 7.34
C THR A 285 4.59 -11.07 6.13
N MET A 286 3.93 -11.84 5.25
CA MET A 286 4.55 -12.35 4.03
C MET A 286 5.01 -11.23 3.10
N ILE A 287 4.15 -10.24 2.85
CA ILE A 287 4.47 -9.11 1.98
C ILE A 287 5.66 -8.32 2.52
N VAL A 288 5.64 -7.98 3.81
CA VAL A 288 6.72 -7.21 4.45
C VAL A 288 8.02 -8.01 4.48
N SER A 289 7.98 -9.29 4.86
CA SER A 289 9.16 -10.15 4.91
C SER A 289 9.81 -10.33 3.55
N ASN A 290 8.99 -10.51 2.51
CA ASN A 290 9.46 -10.54 1.14
C ASN A 290 10.19 -9.23 0.79
N ASN A 291 9.53 -8.09 0.95
CA ASN A 291 10.09 -6.80 0.56
C ASN A 291 11.34 -6.42 1.36
N LEU A 292 11.40 -6.75 2.66
CA LEU A 292 12.59 -6.60 3.49
C LEU A 292 13.74 -7.48 2.99
N GLY A 293 13.45 -8.73 2.61
CA GLY A 293 14.42 -9.63 2.00
C GLY A 293 15.04 -9.04 0.75
N GLU A 294 14.24 -8.46 -0.14
CA GLU A 294 14.71 -7.82 -1.38
C GLU A 294 15.60 -6.60 -1.10
N ILE A 295 15.25 -5.79 -0.11
CA ILE A 295 16.08 -4.65 0.32
C ILE A 295 17.43 -5.15 0.85
N HIS A 296 17.44 -6.19 1.69
CA HIS A 296 18.69 -6.77 2.20
C HIS A 296 19.55 -7.38 1.10
N ARG A 297 18.94 -8.05 0.10
CA ARG A 297 19.68 -8.52 -1.09
C ARG A 297 20.31 -7.36 -1.84
N ALA A 298 19.53 -6.31 -2.13
CA ALA A 298 20.01 -5.13 -2.84
C ALA A 298 21.12 -4.38 -2.08
N ALA A 299 21.11 -4.44 -0.75
CA ALA A 299 22.14 -3.88 0.12
C ALA A 299 23.37 -4.80 0.30
N GLY A 300 23.37 -6.01 -0.26
CA GLY A 300 24.45 -7.00 -0.09
C GLY A 300 24.48 -7.70 1.28
N ASN A 301 23.42 -7.57 2.08
CA ASN A 301 23.31 -8.24 3.37
C ASN A 301 22.65 -9.62 3.19
N THR A 302 23.47 -10.61 2.80
CA THR A 302 23.02 -11.97 2.48
C THR A 302 22.46 -12.73 3.67
N GLU A 303 22.99 -12.48 4.87
CA GLU A 303 22.52 -13.11 6.11
C GLU A 303 21.08 -12.69 6.43
N LYS A 304 20.83 -11.37 6.52
CA LYS A 304 19.48 -10.86 6.79
C LYS A 304 18.50 -11.19 5.67
N HIS A 305 18.95 -11.16 4.41
CA HIS A 305 18.14 -11.61 3.29
C HIS A 305 17.66 -13.06 3.48
N THR A 306 18.58 -13.97 3.84
CA THR A 306 18.25 -15.38 4.11
C THR A 306 17.28 -15.53 5.26
N MET A 307 17.46 -14.78 6.35
CA MET A 307 16.52 -14.78 7.48
C MET A 307 15.11 -14.34 7.07
N CYS A 308 14.99 -13.28 6.27
CA CYS A 308 13.71 -12.81 5.75
C CYS A 308 13.02 -13.87 4.88
N LEU A 309 13.79 -14.55 4.00
CA LEU A 309 13.25 -15.62 3.17
C LEU A 309 12.83 -16.86 3.97
N GLN A 310 13.59 -17.22 5.02
CA GLN A 310 13.19 -18.30 5.94
C GLN A 310 11.89 -17.96 6.66
N HIS A 311 11.75 -16.73 7.14
CA HIS A 311 10.51 -16.29 7.79
C HIS A 311 9.32 -16.28 6.82
N LEU A 312 9.53 -15.79 5.59
CA LEU A 312 8.55 -15.85 4.51
C LEU A 312 8.12 -17.30 4.21
N LEU A 313 9.08 -18.22 4.08
CA LEU A 313 8.79 -19.64 3.84
C LEU A 313 7.98 -20.25 4.98
N SER A 314 8.34 -19.98 6.24
CA SER A 314 7.57 -20.45 7.40
C SER A 314 6.12 -19.95 7.38
N ALA A 315 5.91 -18.66 7.06
CA ALA A 315 4.57 -18.08 6.92
C ALA A 315 3.78 -18.73 5.77
N MET A 316 4.42 -18.96 4.62
CA MET A 316 3.82 -19.66 3.49
C MET A 316 3.44 -21.10 3.82
N MET A 317 4.33 -21.83 4.50
CA MET A 317 4.06 -23.21 4.92
C MET A 317 2.87 -23.27 5.88
N TYR A 318 2.81 -22.36 6.85
CA TYR A 318 1.68 -22.28 7.77
C TYR A 318 0.35 -21.95 7.07
N MET A 319 0.36 -21.04 6.08
CA MET A 319 -0.83 -20.78 5.26
C MET A 319 -1.32 -22.02 4.52
N VAL A 320 -0.41 -22.78 3.92
CA VAL A 320 -0.74 -23.98 3.15
C VAL A 320 -1.27 -25.08 4.07
N ASP A 321 -0.66 -25.29 5.23
CA ASP A 321 -1.10 -26.29 6.22
C ASP A 321 -2.48 -25.97 6.80
N SER A 322 -2.83 -24.69 6.86
CA SER A 322 -4.12 -24.21 7.39
C SER A 322 -5.21 -24.07 6.30
N ASP A 323 -4.96 -24.52 5.06
CA ASP A 323 -5.87 -24.36 3.90
C ASP A 323 -6.31 -22.90 3.64
N LEU A 324 -5.44 -21.94 3.99
CA LEU A 324 -5.72 -20.52 3.85
C LEU A 324 -5.28 -20.06 2.44
N LEU A 325 -6.18 -20.15 1.46
CA LEU A 325 -5.97 -19.58 0.12
C LEU A 325 -6.17 -18.07 0.11
N VAL A 326 -5.06 -17.38 0.15
CA VAL A 326 -5.07 -16.02 0.68
C VAL A 326 -4.50 -15.02 -0.33
N LEU A 327 -3.53 -15.36 -1.15
CA LEU A 327 -2.98 -14.40 -2.13
C LEU A 327 -3.35 -14.78 -3.56
N GLU A 328 -3.45 -13.78 -4.43
CA GLU A 328 -3.60 -14.00 -5.87
C GLU A 328 -2.45 -14.90 -6.37
N SER A 329 -2.77 -15.86 -7.25
CA SER A 329 -1.79 -16.84 -7.75
C SER A 329 -0.56 -16.18 -8.39
N SER A 330 -0.74 -15.01 -9.01
CA SER A 330 0.34 -14.19 -9.59
C SER A 330 1.35 -13.72 -8.54
N SER A 331 0.87 -13.25 -7.39
CA SER A 331 1.72 -12.78 -6.29
C SER A 331 2.41 -13.94 -5.59
N MET A 332 1.70 -15.06 -5.42
CA MET A 332 2.28 -16.28 -4.85
C MET A 332 3.45 -16.81 -5.68
N ASN A 333 3.36 -16.80 -7.02
CA ASN A 333 4.47 -17.21 -7.89
C ASN A 333 5.72 -16.37 -7.66
N GLY A 334 5.56 -15.06 -7.44
CA GLY A 334 6.66 -14.16 -7.08
C GLY A 334 7.31 -14.55 -5.76
N PHE A 335 6.52 -14.83 -4.73
CA PHE A 335 7.05 -15.30 -3.44
C PHE A 335 7.78 -16.65 -3.57
N TYR A 336 7.22 -17.60 -4.31
CA TYR A 336 7.87 -18.88 -4.60
C TYR A 336 9.21 -18.72 -5.31
N SER A 337 9.30 -17.80 -6.28
CA SER A 337 10.56 -17.49 -6.98
C SER A 337 11.66 -17.07 -6.01
N ASN A 338 11.32 -16.22 -5.04
CA ASN A 338 12.28 -15.73 -4.04
C ASN A 338 12.71 -16.80 -3.03
N VAL A 339 11.81 -17.71 -2.61
CA VAL A 339 12.14 -18.77 -1.64
C VAL A 339 12.72 -20.03 -2.29
N ALA A 340 12.61 -20.21 -3.62
CA ALA A 340 13.13 -21.38 -4.31
C ALA A 340 14.62 -21.71 -3.98
N PRO A 341 15.55 -20.73 -3.90
CA PRO A 341 16.95 -21.02 -3.55
C PRO A 341 17.11 -21.66 -2.17
N ILE A 342 16.36 -21.23 -1.15
CA ILE A 342 16.46 -21.79 0.22
C ILE A 342 15.78 -23.16 0.33
N MET A 343 14.83 -23.46 -0.56
CA MET A 343 14.21 -24.79 -0.66
C MET A 343 15.12 -25.82 -1.35
N GLY A 344 16.33 -25.42 -1.80
CA GLY A 344 17.22 -26.30 -2.57
C GLY A 344 16.69 -26.62 -3.97
N LEU A 345 15.64 -25.91 -4.41
CA LEU A 345 15.13 -26.00 -5.77
C LEU A 345 16.11 -25.25 -6.67
N LYS A 346 17.11 -25.97 -7.18
CA LYS A 346 17.97 -25.45 -8.24
C LYS A 346 17.05 -24.98 -9.36
N LYS A 347 17.16 -23.70 -9.78
CA LYS A 347 16.58 -23.25 -11.04
C LYS A 347 17.04 -24.25 -12.10
N LYS A 348 16.14 -25.12 -12.56
CA LYS A 348 16.41 -26.00 -13.70
C LYS A 348 16.48 -25.09 -14.91
N GLY A 349 17.63 -24.46 -15.11
CA GLY A 349 17.95 -23.86 -16.38
C GLY A 349 17.82 -24.95 -17.44
N VAL A 350 16.96 -24.70 -18.42
CA VAL A 350 16.84 -25.46 -19.68
C VAL A 350 16.14 -26.83 -19.56
N PHE A 351 14.82 -26.83 -19.71
CA PHE A 351 14.05 -27.90 -20.37
C PHE A 351 13.09 -27.31 -21.42
N ALA A 352 13.59 -26.37 -22.22
CA ALA A 352 12.89 -25.85 -23.39
C ALA A 352 13.79 -25.95 -24.63
N GLN A 353 14.02 -27.17 -25.10
CA GLN A 353 14.31 -27.50 -26.51
C GLN A 353 14.20 -29.02 -26.70
N ALA A 354 12.96 -29.50 -26.78
CA ALA A 354 12.58 -30.75 -27.45
C ALA A 354 11.05 -30.76 -27.62
N ALA A 355 10.56 -29.92 -28.54
CA ALA A 355 9.29 -30.10 -29.24
C ALA A 355 9.43 -29.45 -30.61
#